data_AF-A0A7R5KMD4-F1
#
_entry.id   AF-A0A7R5KMD4-F1
#
_cell.length_a   1.000
_cell.length_b   1.000
_cell.length_c   1.000
_cell.angle_alpha   90.00
_cell.angle_beta   90.00
_cell.angle_gamma   90.00
#
_symmetry.space_group_name_H-M   'P 1'
#
loop_
_entity.id
_entity.type
_entity.pdbx_description
1 polymer ?
#
loop_
_entity_poly.entity_id
_entity_poly.type
_entity_poly.pdbx_seq_one_letter_code
_entity_poly.pdbx_strand_id
1 'polypeptide(L)'
;MGVPAFFRWLSRKYPSIIVNCVEEKAKECNGVKVPIDTSKPNPNEVEFDNLYLDMNGIIHPCTHPEDKPAPKNEDEMMVAIFEYIDRIFNIVRPRRLLYMAIDGVAPRAKMNQQRSRRFRASKEGMEAAEEKQKIRQEILAKGGFLPPEEVKERFDSNCITPGTEFMDNLAKCLRYYIADRLNSDPGWKNLTVILSDASAPGEGEHKIMDYIRRQRAQPNHDPNTHHCLCGADGEFSLARNVSC
;
A
#
# COMPACT_ATOMS: atom_id res chain seq x y z
N MET A 1 -6.55 -20.75 5.56
CA MET A 1 -7.55 -19.78 6.05
C MET A 1 -7.26 -18.46 5.36
N GLY A 2 -8.26 -17.73 4.86
CA GLY A 2 -8.02 -16.42 4.24
C GLY A 2 -7.71 -15.34 5.29
N VAL A 3 -7.04 -14.26 4.88
CA VAL A 3 -6.68 -13.10 5.71
C VAL A 3 -7.83 -12.61 6.61
N PRO A 4 -9.06 -12.41 6.10
CA PRO A 4 -10.17 -11.94 6.94
C PRO A 4 -10.58 -12.92 8.04
N ALA A 5 -10.43 -14.23 7.81
CA ALA A 5 -10.79 -15.26 8.78
C ALA A 5 -9.76 -15.33 9.92
N PHE A 6 -8.47 -15.24 9.59
CA PHE A 6 -7.41 -15.22 10.60
C PHE A 6 -7.46 -13.94 11.44
N PHE A 7 -7.56 -12.77 10.80
CA PHE A 7 -7.69 -11.50 11.51
C PHE A 7 -8.91 -11.48 12.43
N ARG A 8 -10.06 -11.99 11.98
CA ARG A 8 -11.28 -12.13 12.81
C ARG A 8 -11.08 -13.05 14.00
N TRP A 9 -10.35 -14.16 13.83
CA TRP A 9 -10.04 -15.05 14.93
C TRP A 9 -9.12 -14.37 15.95
N LEU A 10 -8.07 -13.71 15.47
CA LEU A 10 -7.08 -13.03 16.30
C LEU A 10 -7.70 -11.87 17.08
N SER A 11 -8.51 -11.04 16.42
CA SER A 11 -9.20 -9.89 17.03
C SER A 11 -10.19 -10.30 18.10
N ARG A 12 -10.90 -11.42 17.91
CA ARG A 12 -11.81 -11.96 18.92
C ARG A 12 -11.07 -12.57 20.11
N LYS A 13 -9.93 -13.22 19.85
CA LYS A 13 -9.18 -13.93 20.90
C LYS A 13 -8.30 -12.99 21.72
N TYR A 14 -7.74 -11.95 21.10
CA TYR A 14 -6.82 -11.00 21.73
C TYR A 14 -7.20 -9.56 21.35
N PRO A 15 -8.29 -9.01 21.89
CA PRO A 15 -8.79 -7.70 21.48
C PRO A 15 -7.80 -6.55 21.77
N SER A 16 -6.91 -6.71 22.77
CA SER A 16 -5.93 -5.71 23.18
C SER A 16 -4.78 -5.48 22.19
N ILE A 17 -4.65 -6.31 21.14
CA ILE A 17 -3.65 -6.11 20.09
C ILE A 17 -4.10 -5.09 19.03
N ILE A 18 -5.41 -4.82 18.96
CA ILE A 18 -5.96 -3.87 18.01
C ILE A 18 -6.05 -2.52 18.71
N VAL A 19 -5.27 -1.58 18.21
CA VAL A 19 -5.27 -0.19 18.66
C VAL A 19 -5.58 0.68 17.46
N ASN A 20 -6.58 1.54 17.61
CA ASN A 20 -6.92 2.50 16.58
C ASN A 20 -5.87 3.60 16.54
N CYS A 21 -5.39 3.93 15.34
CA CYS A 21 -4.45 5.01 15.16
C CYS A 21 -5.16 6.36 15.25
N VAL A 22 -4.53 7.33 15.90
CA VAL A 22 -4.92 8.73 15.91
C VAL A 22 -4.32 9.40 14.68
N GLU A 23 -5.18 9.87 13.79
CA GLU A 23 -4.81 10.61 12.58
C GLU A 23 -5.07 12.11 12.80
N GLU A 24 -4.00 12.91 12.80
CA GLU A 24 -4.12 14.37 12.84
C GLU A 24 -4.65 14.85 11.49
N LYS A 25 -5.72 15.65 11.48
CA LYS A 25 -6.28 16.21 10.25
C LYS A 25 -5.70 17.60 10.02
N ALA A 26 -5.30 17.87 8.78
CA ALA A 26 -4.83 19.19 8.37
C ALA A 26 -5.91 20.24 8.69
N LYS A 27 -5.50 21.34 9.34
CA LYS A 27 -6.40 22.45 9.66
C LYS A 27 -6.53 23.34 8.43
N GLU A 28 -7.74 23.81 8.17
CA GLU A 28 -7.99 24.77 7.11
C GLU A 28 -8.06 26.17 7.72
N CYS A 29 -7.20 27.08 7.26
CA CYS A 29 -7.21 28.48 7.65
C CYS A 29 -7.35 29.34 6.39
N ASN A 30 -8.46 30.08 6.29
CA ASN A 30 -8.76 30.96 5.15
C ASN A 30 -8.72 30.27 3.78
N GLY A 31 -9.20 29.02 3.68
CA GLY A 31 -9.20 28.25 2.43
C GLY A 31 -7.86 27.62 2.06
N VAL A 32 -6.83 27.79 2.92
CA VAL A 32 -5.52 27.15 2.77
C VAL A 32 -5.38 26.04 3.79
N LYS A 33 -5.10 24.81 3.33
CA LYS A 33 -4.78 23.68 4.20
C LYS A 33 -3.39 23.89 4.78
N VAL A 34 -3.31 24.02 6.10
CA VAL A 34 -2.03 24.07 6.82
C VAL A 34 -1.46 22.66 6.88
N PRO A 35 -0.24 22.43 6.38
CA PRO A 35 0.38 21.10 6.41
C PRO A 35 0.62 20.64 7.85
N ILE A 36 0.50 19.33 8.07
CA ILE A 36 0.77 18.71 9.37
C ILE A 36 2.28 18.69 9.58
N ASP A 37 2.73 19.22 10.71
CA ASP A 37 4.14 19.17 11.07
C ASP A 37 4.48 17.81 11.70
N THR A 38 4.99 16.91 10.86
CA THR A 38 5.36 15.53 11.23
C THR A 38 6.63 15.45 12.08
N SER A 39 7.37 16.55 12.24
CA SER A 39 8.51 16.62 13.16
C SER A 39 8.10 16.65 14.64
N LYS A 40 6.84 17.01 14.92
CA LYS A 40 6.26 17.00 16.27
C LYS A 40 6.06 15.59 16.81
N PRO A 41 5.96 15.42 18.15
CA PRO A 41 5.68 14.13 18.77
C PRO A 41 4.47 13.43 18.17
N ASN A 42 4.51 12.10 18.10
CA ASN A 42 3.45 11.29 17.52
C ASN A 42 2.19 11.35 18.42
N PRO A 43 1.00 11.67 17.87
CA PRO A 43 -0.25 11.72 18.64
C PRO A 43 -0.72 10.37 19.17
N ASN A 44 -0.13 9.26 18.72
CA ASN A 44 -0.43 7.90 19.19
C ASN A 44 0.29 7.53 20.50
N GLU A 45 1.01 8.48 21.12
CA GLU A 45 1.81 8.29 22.35
C GLU A 45 2.94 7.25 22.22
N VAL A 46 3.19 6.77 21.00
CA VAL A 46 4.25 5.82 20.64
C VAL A 46 5.02 6.42 19.48
N GLU A 47 6.33 6.51 19.65
CA GLU A 47 7.26 6.88 18.58
C GLU A 47 7.74 5.62 17.86
N PHE A 48 7.93 5.74 16.55
CA PHE A 48 8.45 4.66 15.73
C PHE A 48 9.79 5.07 15.13
N ASP A 49 10.78 4.18 15.21
CA ASP A 49 12.08 4.41 14.59
C ASP A 49 12.02 4.13 13.09
N ASN A 50 11.46 2.97 12.74
CA ASN A 50 11.49 2.44 11.38
C ASN A 50 10.08 2.14 10.87
N LEU A 51 9.72 2.71 9.73
CA LEU A 51 8.51 2.39 8.98
C LEU A 51 8.86 1.56 7.75
N TYR A 52 8.19 0.42 7.59
CA TYR A 52 8.31 -0.46 6.43
C TYR A 52 7.00 -0.50 5.67
N LEU A 53 7.04 -0.18 4.39
CA LEU A 53 5.88 -0.18 3.50
C LEU A 53 6.00 -1.32 2.50
N ASP A 54 5.06 -2.26 2.53
CA ASP A 54 4.77 -3.10 1.39
C ASP A 54 3.95 -2.29 0.38
N MET A 55 4.62 -1.86 -0.68
CA MET A 55 4.06 -0.97 -1.68
C MET A 55 2.94 -1.64 -2.47
N ASN A 56 2.95 -2.96 -2.65
CA ASN A 56 1.88 -3.65 -3.37
C ASN A 56 0.55 -3.54 -2.61
N GLY A 57 0.60 -3.55 -1.28
CA GLY A 57 -0.56 -3.27 -0.42
C GLY A 57 -1.12 -1.85 -0.56
N ILE A 58 -0.36 -0.91 -1.13
CA ILE A 58 -0.77 0.48 -1.39
C ILE A 58 -1.23 0.65 -2.86
N ILE A 59 -0.47 0.11 -3.81
CA ILE A 59 -0.72 0.25 -5.25
C ILE A 59 -2.07 -0.37 -5.63
N HIS A 60 -2.39 -1.56 -5.11
CA HIS A 60 -3.65 -2.24 -5.46
C HIS A 60 -4.90 -1.41 -5.08
N PRO A 61 -5.07 -0.94 -3.83
CA PRO A 61 -6.19 -0.07 -3.47
C PRO A 61 -6.21 1.27 -4.22
N CYS A 62 -5.05 1.83 -4.58
CA CYS A 62 -4.99 3.11 -5.28
C CYS A 62 -5.39 2.99 -6.76
N THR A 63 -5.18 1.82 -7.37
CA THR A 63 -5.57 1.57 -8.77
C THR A 63 -7.01 1.09 -8.92
N HIS A 64 -7.55 0.45 -7.88
CA HIS A 64 -8.92 -0.10 -7.85
C HIS A 64 -9.61 0.20 -6.51
N PRO A 65 -9.90 1.47 -6.21
CA PRO A 65 -10.60 1.82 -4.97
C PRO A 65 -12.02 1.23 -4.97
N GLU A 66 -12.44 0.61 -3.86
CA GLU A 66 -13.80 0.09 -3.70
C GLU A 66 -14.83 1.23 -3.50
N ASP A 67 -14.43 2.30 -2.81
CA ASP A 67 -15.32 3.41 -2.39
C ASP A 67 -15.19 4.68 -3.24
N LYS A 68 -14.30 4.71 -4.23
CA LYS A 68 -14.05 5.87 -5.10
C LYS A 68 -14.03 5.45 -6.58
N PRO A 69 -14.28 6.36 -7.52
CA PRO A 69 -14.05 6.07 -8.92
C PRO A 69 -12.57 5.68 -9.14
N ALA A 70 -12.33 4.69 -9.99
CA ALA A 70 -10.99 4.33 -10.40
C ALA A 70 -10.30 5.53 -11.09
N PRO A 71 -8.98 5.72 -10.85
CA PRO A 71 -8.21 6.77 -11.51
C PRO A 71 -8.21 6.59 -13.02
N LYS A 72 -8.23 7.71 -13.75
CA LYS A 72 -8.41 7.72 -15.21
C LYS A 72 -7.12 7.44 -15.98
N ASN A 73 -5.97 7.72 -15.38
CA ASN A 73 -4.66 7.58 -16.00
C ASN A 73 -3.59 7.23 -14.95
N GLU A 74 -2.39 6.91 -15.42
CA GLU A 74 -1.26 6.58 -14.53
C GLU A 74 -0.88 7.76 -13.62
N ASP A 75 -0.97 9.00 -14.09
CA ASP A 75 -0.62 10.19 -13.29
C ASP A 75 -1.53 10.33 -12.06
N GLU A 76 -2.85 10.17 -12.22
CA GLU A 76 -3.80 10.16 -11.12
C GLU A 76 -3.52 8.99 -10.15
N MET A 77 -3.07 7.84 -10.65
CA MET A 77 -2.67 6.71 -9.80
C MET A 77 -1.43 7.05 -8.98
N MET A 78 -0.41 7.68 -9.58
CA MET A 78 0.81 8.08 -8.87
C MET A 78 0.50 9.09 -7.78
N VAL A 79 -0.36 10.09 -8.07
CA VAL A 79 -0.82 11.06 -7.06
C VAL A 79 -1.55 10.36 -5.92
N ALA A 80 -2.46 9.43 -6.21
CA ALA A 80 -3.16 8.67 -5.18
C ALA A 80 -2.20 7.84 -4.31
N ILE A 81 -1.17 7.23 -4.92
CA ILE A 81 -0.12 6.49 -4.20
C ILE A 81 0.66 7.44 -3.28
N PHE A 82 1.07 8.62 -3.76
CA PHE A 82 1.78 9.62 -2.95
C PHE A 82 0.95 10.11 -1.78
N GLU A 83 -0.32 10.44 -2.01
CA GLU A 83 -1.25 10.84 -0.93
C GLU A 83 -1.42 9.73 0.12
N TYR A 84 -1.45 8.46 -0.32
CA TYR A 84 -1.57 7.34 0.60
C TYR A 84 -0.29 7.13 1.43
N ILE A 85 0.89 7.27 0.83
CA ILE A 85 2.17 7.22 1.55
C ILE A 85 2.24 8.38 2.55
N ASP A 86 1.91 9.60 2.13
CA ASP A 86 1.88 10.78 3.00
C ASP A 86 0.94 10.56 4.20
N ARG A 87 -0.23 9.97 3.96
CA ARG A 87 -1.18 9.62 5.03
C ARG A 87 -0.58 8.65 6.04
N ILE A 88 0.05 7.56 5.59
CA ILE A 88 0.71 6.60 6.49
C ILE A 88 1.85 7.28 7.24
N PHE A 89 2.66 8.08 6.54
CA PHE A 89 3.77 8.81 7.14
C PHE A 89 3.30 9.76 8.25
N ASN A 90 2.20 10.48 8.03
CA ASN A 90 1.61 11.40 9.01
C ASN A 90 1.15 10.70 10.30
N ILE A 91 0.69 9.45 10.17
CA ILE A 91 0.24 8.61 11.29
C ILE A 91 1.44 8.03 12.07
N VAL A 92 2.41 7.46 11.36
CA VAL A 92 3.50 6.70 11.98
C VAL A 92 4.66 7.60 12.42
N ARG A 93 4.98 8.65 11.64
CA ARG A 93 6.08 9.59 11.89
C ARG A 93 7.42 8.91 12.23
N PRO A 94 7.99 8.08 11.32
CA PRO A 94 9.23 7.38 11.59
C PRO A 94 10.37 8.36 11.87
N ARG A 95 11.27 8.01 12.80
CA ARG A 95 12.37 8.89 13.24
C ARG A 95 13.73 8.55 12.66
N ARG A 96 13.91 7.33 12.12
CA ARG A 96 15.22 6.83 11.65
C ARG A 96 15.17 6.29 10.23
N LEU A 97 14.18 5.45 9.90
CA LEU A 97 14.11 4.76 8.60
C LEU A 97 12.70 4.78 8.00
N LEU A 98 12.62 5.06 6.70
CA LEU A 98 11.50 4.67 5.84
C LEU A 98 12.00 3.68 4.80
N TYR A 99 11.46 2.46 4.81
CA TYR A 99 11.78 1.42 3.85
C TYR A 99 10.56 1.14 2.98
N MET A 100 10.70 1.36 1.67
CA MET A 100 9.63 1.16 0.69
C MET A 100 9.98 -0.06 -0.16
N ALA A 101 9.20 -1.13 -0.02
CA ALA A 101 9.44 -2.40 -0.69
C ALA A 101 8.38 -2.66 -1.77
N ILE A 102 8.81 -2.74 -3.02
CA ILE A 102 7.98 -3.15 -4.14
C ILE A 102 8.28 -4.62 -4.44
N ASP A 103 7.27 -5.42 -4.79
CA ASP A 103 7.51 -6.81 -5.19
C ASP A 103 8.43 -6.85 -6.41
N GLY A 104 9.47 -7.66 -6.31
CA GLY A 104 10.30 -8.08 -7.43
C GLY A 104 9.95 -9.49 -7.89
N VAL A 105 10.89 -10.11 -8.60
CA VAL A 105 10.72 -11.50 -9.07
C VAL A 105 10.61 -12.44 -7.87
N ALA A 106 9.45 -13.07 -7.70
CA ALA A 106 9.14 -13.94 -6.58
C ALA A 106 9.57 -15.41 -6.82
N PRO A 107 9.68 -16.24 -5.76
CA PRO A 107 9.95 -17.67 -5.89
C PRO A 107 8.86 -18.42 -6.66
N ARG A 108 9.21 -19.57 -7.26
CA ARG A 108 8.30 -20.38 -8.09
C ARG A 108 6.99 -20.74 -7.38
N ALA A 109 7.04 -21.00 -6.07
CA ALA A 109 5.85 -21.30 -5.28
C ALA A 109 4.84 -20.14 -5.30
N LYS A 110 5.31 -18.91 -5.04
CA LYS A 110 4.48 -17.69 -5.12
C LYS A 110 4.03 -17.41 -6.54
N MET A 111 4.90 -17.59 -7.55
CA MET A 111 4.53 -17.42 -8.95
C MET A 111 3.34 -18.31 -9.36
N ASN A 112 3.30 -19.56 -8.91
CA ASN A 112 2.17 -20.46 -9.18
C ASN A 112 0.87 -19.96 -8.51
N GLN A 113 0.98 -19.42 -7.30
CA GLN A 113 -0.16 -18.84 -6.57
C GLN A 113 -0.68 -17.57 -7.27
N GLN A 114 0.22 -16.66 -7.66
CA GLN A 114 -0.10 -15.45 -8.42
C GLN A 114 -0.72 -15.79 -9.77
N ARG A 115 -0.16 -16.74 -10.52
CA ARG A 115 -0.72 -17.23 -11.79
C ARG A 115 -2.15 -17.72 -11.62
N SER A 116 -2.41 -18.56 -10.61
CA SER A 116 -3.75 -19.10 -10.34
C SER A 116 -4.74 -17.99 -9.98
N ARG A 117 -4.33 -17.01 -9.18
CA ARG A 117 -5.16 -15.85 -8.81
C ARG A 117 -5.50 -14.99 -10.04
N ARG A 118 -4.52 -14.65 -10.86
CA ARG A 118 -4.71 -13.82 -12.08
C ARG A 118 -5.61 -14.50 -13.09
N PHE A 119 -5.45 -15.80 -13.29
CA PHE A 119 -6.29 -16.56 -14.21
C PHE A 119 -7.75 -16.57 -13.75
N ARG A 120 -7.99 -16.72 -12.44
CA ARG A 120 -9.33 -16.64 -11.86
C ARG A 120 -9.94 -15.24 -12.02
N ALA A 121 -9.19 -14.20 -11.68
CA ALA A 121 -9.67 -12.81 -11.79
C ALA A 121 -10.02 -12.42 -13.23
N SER A 122 -9.22 -12.87 -14.22
CA SER A 122 -9.51 -12.68 -15.64
C SER A 122 -10.81 -13.38 -16.05
N LYS A 123 -10.98 -14.65 -15.64
CA LYS A 123 -12.21 -15.41 -15.89
C LYS A 123 -13.44 -14.76 -15.25
N GLU A 124 -13.38 -14.40 -13.97
CA GLU A 124 -14.45 -13.71 -13.25
C GLU A 124 -14.78 -12.36 -13.91
N GLY A 125 -13.77 -11.64 -14.40
CA GLY A 125 -13.94 -10.40 -15.15
C GLY A 125 -14.69 -10.58 -16.46
N MET A 126 -14.41 -11.66 -17.20
CA MET A 126 -15.14 -12.02 -18.43
C MET A 126 -16.59 -12.40 -18.13
N GLU A 127 -16.81 -13.28 -17.15
CA GLU A 127 -18.15 -13.72 -16.75
C GLU A 127 -19.02 -12.55 -16.29
N ALA A 128 -18.46 -11.63 -15.49
CA ALA A 128 -19.16 -10.42 -15.05
C ALA A 128 -19.49 -9.46 -16.21
N ALA A 129 -18.63 -9.36 -17.22
CA ALA A 129 -18.89 -8.55 -18.41
C ALA A 129 -20.04 -9.13 -19.25
N GLU A 130 -20.05 -10.46 -19.46
CA GLU A 130 -21.13 -11.15 -20.15
C GLU A 130 -22.48 -11.02 -19.41
N GLU A 131 -22.46 -11.19 -18.08
CA GLU A 131 -23.66 -11.04 -17.25
C GLU A 131 -24.20 -9.60 -17.29
N LYS A 132 -23.32 -8.60 -17.18
CA LYS A 132 -23.68 -7.19 -17.33
C LYS A 132 -24.31 -6.92 -18.70
N GLN A 133 -23.79 -7.50 -19.77
CA GLN A 133 -24.34 -7.35 -21.11
C GLN A 133 -25.75 -7.97 -21.23
N LYS A 134 -25.96 -9.17 -20.69
CA LYS A 134 -27.28 -9.83 -20.66
C LYS A 134 -28.30 -8.98 -19.90
N ILE A 135 -27.95 -8.50 -18.70
CA ILE A 135 -28.83 -7.64 -17.89
C ILE A 135 -29.18 -6.35 -18.64
N ARG A 136 -28.21 -5.71 -19.31
CA ARG A 136 -28.49 -4.51 -20.13
C ARG A 136 -29.47 -4.82 -21.26
N GLN A 137 -29.30 -5.93 -21.97
CA GLN A 137 -30.22 -6.33 -23.05
C GLN A 137 -31.64 -6.60 -22.52
N GLU A 138 -31.78 -7.26 -21.38
CA GLU A 138 -33.08 -7.51 -20.76
C GLU A 138 -33.81 -6.23 -20.34
N ILE A 139 -33.08 -5.26 -19.76
CA ILE A 139 -33.67 -3.97 -19.36
C ILE A 139 -34.18 -3.21 -20.59
N LEU A 140 -33.39 -3.17 -21.67
CA LEU A 140 -33.78 -2.54 -22.93
C LEU A 140 -34.99 -3.24 -23.56
N ALA A 141 -35.02 -4.57 -23.54
CA ALA A 141 -36.15 -5.36 -24.06
C ALA A 141 -37.45 -5.13 -23.28
N LYS A 142 -37.36 -4.82 -21.98
CA LYS A 142 -38.50 -4.46 -21.12
C LYS A 142 -38.88 -2.97 -21.23
N GLY A 143 -38.26 -2.20 -22.12
CA GLY A 143 -38.50 -0.77 -22.29
C GLY A 143 -37.89 0.12 -21.19
N GLY A 144 -36.97 -0.41 -20.39
CA GLY A 144 -36.28 0.33 -19.35
C GLY A 144 -35.18 1.25 -19.93
N PHE A 145 -34.94 2.36 -19.25
CA PHE A 145 -33.87 3.30 -19.60
C PHE A 145 -32.57 2.92 -18.89
N LEU A 146 -31.45 2.94 -19.63
CA LEU A 146 -30.12 2.72 -19.07
C LEU A 146 -29.29 4.01 -19.16
N PRO A 147 -28.45 4.29 -18.16
CA PRO A 147 -27.49 5.37 -18.26
C PRO A 147 -26.50 5.09 -19.42
N PRO A 148 -25.95 6.17 -20.04
CA PRO A 148 -24.93 6.07 -21.06
C PRO A 148 -23.77 5.19 -20.58
N GLU A 149 -23.18 4.45 -21.50
CA GLU A 149 -22.02 3.63 -21.19
C GLU A 149 -20.81 4.55 -20.98
N GLU A 150 -20.41 4.73 -19.73
CA GLU A 150 -19.12 5.34 -19.44
C GLU A 150 -18.05 4.34 -19.87
N VAL A 151 -17.36 4.64 -20.98
CA VAL A 151 -16.12 3.94 -21.37
C VAL A 151 -15.06 4.34 -20.34
N LYS A 152 -15.02 3.59 -19.24
CA LYS A 152 -13.90 3.63 -18.30
C LYS A 152 -12.91 2.58 -18.78
N GLU A 153 -11.78 3.03 -19.31
CA GLU A 153 -10.63 2.15 -19.49
C GLU A 153 -10.27 1.59 -18.11
N ARG A 154 -10.55 0.31 -17.93
CA ARG A 154 -10.25 -0.36 -16.67
C ARG A 154 -8.75 -0.59 -16.64
N PHE A 155 -8.09 -0.08 -15.60
CA PHE A 155 -6.66 -0.33 -15.40
C PHE A 155 -6.38 -1.84 -15.33
N ASP A 156 -5.43 -2.32 -16.13
CA ASP A 156 -5.04 -3.71 -16.10
C ASP A 156 -4.14 -3.97 -14.90
N SER A 157 -4.72 -4.47 -13.80
CA SER A 157 -3.97 -4.87 -12.60
C SER A 157 -2.82 -5.85 -12.85
N ASN A 158 -2.79 -6.58 -13.98
CA ASN A 158 -1.67 -7.44 -14.32
C ASN A 158 -0.38 -6.66 -14.63
N CYS A 159 -0.48 -5.37 -14.96
CA CYS A 159 0.70 -4.53 -15.15
C CYS A 159 1.46 -4.26 -13.84
N ILE A 160 0.85 -4.54 -12.66
CA ILE A 160 1.52 -4.56 -11.36
C ILE A 160 2.33 -5.86 -11.24
N THR A 161 3.38 -5.96 -12.05
CA THR A 161 4.31 -7.10 -12.13
C THR A 161 5.69 -6.59 -12.47
N PRO A 162 6.76 -7.12 -11.85
CA PRO A 162 8.12 -6.78 -12.25
C PRO A 162 8.36 -6.94 -13.76
N GLY A 163 9.03 -5.98 -14.36
CA GLY A 163 9.40 -5.98 -15.78
C GLY A 163 8.38 -5.32 -16.72
N THR A 164 7.33 -4.70 -16.20
CA THR A 164 6.40 -3.88 -16.99
C THR A 164 6.83 -2.41 -16.99
N GLU A 165 6.44 -1.68 -18.04
CA GLU A 165 6.71 -0.23 -18.15
C GLU A 165 6.09 0.56 -16.99
N PHE A 166 4.89 0.16 -16.53
CA PHE A 166 4.23 0.74 -15.37
C PHE A 166 5.13 0.70 -14.11
N MET A 167 5.78 -0.43 -13.83
CA MET A 167 6.62 -0.57 -12.63
C MET A 167 7.92 0.25 -12.75
N ASP A 168 8.47 0.38 -13.95
CA ASP A 168 9.63 1.25 -14.20
C ASP A 168 9.26 2.73 -14.02
N ASN A 169 8.10 3.14 -14.51
CA ASN A 169 7.58 4.50 -14.32
C ASN A 169 7.27 4.77 -12.85
N LEU A 170 6.63 3.84 -12.15
CA LEU A 170 6.38 3.91 -10.71
C LEU A 170 7.69 4.10 -9.92
N ALA A 171 8.74 3.36 -10.26
CA ALA A 171 10.04 3.50 -9.60
C ALA A 171 10.65 4.90 -9.81
N LYS A 172 10.55 5.48 -11.01
CA LYS A 172 11.00 6.86 -11.28
C LYS A 172 10.18 7.88 -10.49
N CYS A 173 8.86 7.74 -10.50
CA CYS A 173 7.93 8.60 -9.76
C CYS A 173 8.20 8.56 -8.26
N LEU A 174 8.43 7.37 -7.67
CA LEU A 174 8.76 7.23 -6.25
C LEU A 174 10.13 7.84 -5.90
N ARG A 175 11.14 7.71 -6.77
CA ARG A 175 12.43 8.38 -6.57
C ARG A 175 12.28 9.90 -6.56
N TYR A 176 11.47 10.45 -7.48
CA TYR A 176 11.14 11.87 -7.47
C TYR A 176 10.41 12.28 -6.18
N TYR A 177 9.37 11.53 -5.78
CA TYR A 177 8.61 11.77 -4.56
C TYR A 177 9.48 11.79 -3.31
N ILE A 178 10.40 10.82 -3.18
CA ILE A 178 11.35 10.76 -2.06
C ILE A 178 12.25 12.00 -2.06
N ALA A 179 12.79 12.38 -3.22
CA ALA A 179 13.63 13.57 -3.33
C ALA A 179 12.87 14.86 -3.00
N ASP A 180 11.63 15.00 -3.46
CA ASP A 180 10.76 16.13 -3.13
C ASP A 180 10.53 16.21 -1.61
N ARG A 181 10.08 15.11 -0.99
CA ARG A 181 9.80 15.06 0.46
C ARG A 181 11.02 15.32 1.33
N LEU A 182 12.20 14.78 0.97
CA LEU A 182 13.46 15.07 1.67
C LEU A 182 13.84 16.56 1.66
N ASN A 183 13.43 17.30 0.62
CA ASN A 183 13.71 18.73 0.47
C ASN A 183 12.60 19.62 1.07
N SER A 184 11.36 19.16 1.07
CA SER A 184 10.19 19.97 1.44
C SER A 184 9.66 19.73 2.85
N ASP A 185 9.78 18.50 3.37
CA ASP A 185 9.14 18.08 4.63
C ASP A 185 10.16 18.01 5.79
N PRO A 186 9.99 18.82 6.85
CA PRO A 186 10.87 18.79 8.02
C PRO A 186 10.97 17.42 8.71
N GLY A 187 9.90 16.60 8.67
CA GLY A 187 9.89 15.26 9.26
C GLY A 187 10.77 14.26 8.52
N TRP A 188 11.12 14.53 7.25
CA TRP A 188 11.98 13.68 6.44
C TRP A 188 13.47 14.03 6.54
N LYS A 189 13.80 15.23 7.07
CA LYS A 189 15.15 15.80 7.01
C LYS A 189 16.27 14.91 7.58
N ASN A 190 15.99 14.15 8.64
CA ASN A 190 16.95 13.27 9.31
C ASN A 190 16.68 11.78 9.05
N LEU A 191 15.79 11.47 8.11
CA LEU A 191 15.33 10.11 7.85
C LEU A 191 16.22 9.45 6.81
N THR A 192 16.59 8.19 7.05
CA THR A 192 17.15 7.35 5.98
C THR A 192 15.99 6.76 5.17
N VAL A 193 15.97 6.99 3.87
CA VAL A 193 14.93 6.42 2.98
C VAL A 193 15.55 5.37 2.07
N ILE A 194 14.99 4.16 2.08
CA ILE A 194 15.41 3.05 1.23
C ILE A 194 14.25 2.67 0.32
N LEU A 195 14.46 2.78 -0.99
CA LEU A 195 13.56 2.26 -2.01
C LEU A 195 14.12 0.95 -2.57
N SER A 196 13.42 -0.16 -2.33
CA SER A 196 13.67 -1.44 -2.96
C SER A 196 12.63 -1.68 -4.05
N ASP A 197 12.93 -1.22 -5.27
CA ASP A 197 12.04 -1.33 -6.42
C ASP A 197 11.88 -2.78 -6.95
N ALA A 198 11.09 -2.93 -8.02
CA ALA A 198 10.77 -4.22 -8.62
C ALA A 198 11.96 -4.90 -9.31
N SER A 199 13.06 -4.18 -9.57
CA SER A 199 14.28 -4.76 -10.14
C SER A 199 15.05 -5.61 -9.13
N ALA A 200 14.92 -5.31 -7.84
CA ALA A 200 15.45 -6.16 -6.78
C ALA A 200 14.60 -7.44 -6.68
N PRO A 201 15.16 -8.65 -6.71
CA PRO A 201 14.38 -9.88 -6.62
C PRO A 201 13.79 -10.07 -5.21
N GLY A 202 12.70 -10.85 -5.13
CA GLY A 202 11.99 -11.16 -3.89
C GLY A 202 10.71 -10.37 -3.68
N GLU A 203 9.83 -10.94 -2.87
CA GLU A 203 8.57 -10.31 -2.45
C GLU A 203 8.86 -9.17 -1.46
N GLY A 204 8.06 -8.11 -1.47
CA GLY A 204 8.21 -6.92 -0.64
C GLY A 204 8.30 -7.29 0.84
N GLU A 205 7.39 -8.16 1.29
CA GLU A 205 7.38 -8.72 2.64
C GLU A 205 8.69 -9.40 3.03
N HIS A 206 9.23 -10.23 2.15
CA HIS A 206 10.46 -10.96 2.39
C HIS A 206 11.69 -10.05 2.34
N LYS A 207 11.72 -9.05 1.45
CA LYS A 207 12.77 -8.03 1.39
C LYS A 207 12.86 -7.24 2.70
N ILE A 208 11.70 -6.82 3.23
CA ILE A 208 11.59 -6.13 4.51
C ILE A 208 12.10 -7.01 5.65
N MET A 209 11.62 -8.25 5.73
CA MET A 209 12.01 -9.18 6.80
C MET A 209 13.50 -9.55 6.73
N ASP A 210 14.05 -9.71 5.52
CA ASP A 210 15.49 -9.90 5.31
C ASP A 210 16.31 -8.70 5.78
N TYR A 211 15.85 -7.48 5.48
CA TYR A 211 16.50 -6.27 5.98
C TYR A 211 16.51 -6.22 7.51
N ILE A 212 15.37 -6.47 8.16
CA ILE A 212 15.27 -6.49 9.63
C ILE A 212 16.21 -7.56 10.22
N ARG A 213 16.22 -8.78 9.67
CA ARG A 213 17.12 -9.86 10.14
C ARG A 213 18.59 -9.48 10.03
N ARG A 214 19.00 -8.88 8.91
CA ARG A 214 20.38 -8.44 8.70
C ARG A 214 20.78 -7.31 9.63
N GLN A 215 19.88 -6.35 9.87
CA GLN A 215 20.11 -5.28 10.85
C GLN A 215 20.29 -5.85 12.26
N ARG A 216 19.43 -6.77 12.70
CA ARG A 216 19.53 -7.41 14.02
C ARG A 216 20.82 -8.21 14.23
N ALA A 217 21.42 -8.72 13.16
CA ALA A 217 22.69 -9.44 13.22
C ALA A 217 23.92 -8.51 13.34
N GLN A 218 23.76 -7.19 13.18
CA GLN A 218 24.87 -6.26 13.32
C GLN A 218 25.19 -6.00 14.79
N PRO A 219 26.49 -5.90 15.16
CA PRO A 219 26.89 -5.69 16.56
C PRO A 219 26.42 -4.35 17.14
N ASN A 220 26.19 -3.35 16.29
CA ASN A 220 25.77 -2.01 16.70
C ASN A 220 24.24 -1.82 16.61
N HIS A 221 23.48 -2.91 16.43
CA HIS A 221 22.03 -2.83 16.36
C HIS A 221 21.44 -2.44 17.72
N ASP A 222 20.54 -1.48 17.71
CA ASP A 222 19.77 -1.10 18.89
C ASP A 222 18.59 -2.07 19.09
N PRO A 223 18.61 -2.91 20.13
CA PRO A 223 17.56 -3.92 20.35
C PRO A 223 16.20 -3.29 20.72
N ASN A 224 16.16 -2.00 21.06
CA ASN A 224 14.92 -1.29 21.40
C ASN A 224 14.35 -0.49 20.22
N THR A 225 14.84 -0.74 19.00
CA THR A 225 14.31 -0.12 17.78
C THR A 225 12.81 -0.45 17.64
N HIS A 226 11.96 0.58 17.56
CA HIS A 226 10.53 0.42 17.34
C HIS A 226 10.21 0.32 15.84
N HIS A 227 9.66 -0.82 15.45
CA HIS A 227 9.33 -1.12 14.05
C HIS A 227 7.82 -0.98 13.82
N CYS A 228 7.43 -0.25 12.78
CA CYS A 228 6.07 -0.22 12.24
C CYS A 228 6.07 -0.79 10.83
N LEU A 229 5.20 -1.75 10.56
CA LEU A 229 5.09 -2.36 9.24
C LEU A 229 3.67 -2.19 8.70
N CYS A 230 3.57 -1.66 7.49
CA CYS A 230 2.33 -1.48 6.76
C CYS A 230 2.29 -2.49 5.61
N GLY A 231 1.36 -3.44 5.69
CA GLY A 231 1.11 -4.43 4.65
C GLY A 231 -0.37 -4.80 4.62
N ALA A 232 -0.88 -5.11 3.43
CA ALA A 232 -2.29 -5.50 3.22
C ALA A 232 -2.52 -7.00 3.44
N ASP A 233 -1.46 -7.81 3.34
CA ASP A 233 -1.57 -9.24 3.54
C ASP A 233 -1.58 -9.57 5.05
N GLY A 234 -2.62 -10.29 5.47
CA GLY A 234 -2.90 -10.67 6.86
C GLY A 234 -1.86 -11.55 7.54
N GLU A 235 -0.71 -11.77 6.92
CA GLU A 235 0.49 -12.27 7.58
C GLU A 235 1.06 -11.23 8.57
N PHE A 236 0.75 -9.93 8.37
CA PHE A 236 1.30 -8.82 9.17
C PHE A 236 0.40 -8.25 10.26
N SER A 237 -0.50 -9.06 10.81
CA SER A 237 -1.42 -8.63 11.90
C SER A 237 -0.73 -8.38 13.27
N LEU A 238 0.55 -7.99 13.31
CA LEU A 238 1.32 -7.77 14.54
C LEU A 238 2.04 -6.41 14.53
N ALA A 239 1.30 -5.35 14.83
CA ALA A 239 1.88 -4.09 15.28
C ALA A 239 1.95 -4.08 16.82
N ARG A 240 2.90 -4.83 17.39
CA ARG A 240 3.45 -4.57 18.73
C ARG A 240 4.70 -5.42 18.95
N ASN A 241 5.80 -4.75 19.27
CA ASN A 241 7.08 -5.27 19.74
C ASN A 241 7.47 -6.66 19.23
N VAL A 242 8.31 -6.69 18.19
CA VAL A 242 9.13 -7.88 17.88
C VAL A 242 10.24 -7.98 18.94
N SER A 243 9.84 -8.23 20.19
CA SER A 243 10.69 -8.68 21.27
C SER A 243 10.49 -10.19 21.38
N CYS A 244 11.46 -10.97 20.93
CA CYS A 244 11.57 -12.38 21.34
C CYS A 244 12.42 -12.44 22.60
#